data_AF-A0A2V5XGZ5-F1
#
_entry.id   AF-A0A2V5XGZ5-F1
#
_cell.length_a   1.000
_cell.length_b   1.000
_cell.length_c   1.000
_cell.angle_alpha   90.00
_cell.angle_beta   90.00
_cell.angle_gamma   90.00
#
_symmetry.space_group_name_H-M   'P 1'
#
loop_
_entity.id
_entity.type
_entity.pdbx_description
1 polymer ?
#
loop_
_entity_poly.entity_id
_entity_poly.type
_entity_poly.pdbx_seq_one_letter_code
_entity_poly.pdbx_strand_id
1 'polypeptide(L)'
;LKNLRGGNVYVTIDLDCLRAEEAATNWESGRFGVADLEWALSSLRSSTKIIGGDICGAFSTPAYARWKQRFAAEFDHPKLQLPAPDQIDRINSAALEKLWPALTQ
;
A
#
# COMPACT_ATOMS: atom_id res chain seq x y z
N LEU A 1 -19.50 6.34 -6.30
CA LEU A 1 -19.32 7.61 -5.54
C LEU A 1 -20.62 8.36 -5.20
N LYS A 2 -21.78 8.18 -5.88
CA LYS A 2 -23.02 8.94 -5.56
C LYS A 2 -23.43 8.88 -4.07
N ASN A 3 -23.24 7.74 -3.41
CA ASN A 3 -23.58 7.55 -2.00
C ASN A 3 -22.56 8.14 -1.00
N LEU A 4 -21.40 8.62 -1.49
CA LEU A 4 -20.37 9.24 -0.65
C LEU A 4 -20.35 10.77 -0.80
N ARG A 5 -21.16 11.33 -1.69
CA ARG A 5 -21.10 12.75 -2.05
C ARG A 5 -21.35 13.64 -0.84
N GLY A 6 -20.42 14.55 -0.56
CA GLY A 6 -20.45 15.44 0.62
C GLY A 6 -20.14 14.75 1.95
N GLY A 7 -19.87 13.44 1.94
CA GLY A 7 -19.49 12.67 3.12
C GLY A 7 -18.03 12.85 3.51
N ASN A 8 -17.74 12.52 4.76
CA ASN A 8 -16.38 12.38 5.25
C ASN A 8 -15.89 10.95 5.01
N VAL A 9 -14.66 10.80 4.54
CA VAL A 9 -14.06 9.49 4.26
C VAL A 9 -12.69 9.37 4.91
N TYR A 10 -12.37 8.16 5.35
CA TYR A 10 -11.04 7.75 5.76
C TYR A 10 -10.50 6.80 4.69
N VAL A 11 -9.25 6.99 4.26
CA VAL A 11 -8.64 6.21 3.18
C VAL A 11 -7.46 5.41 3.71
N THR A 12 -7.53 4.09 3.59
CA THR A 12 -6.37 3.21 3.78
C THR A 12 -5.85 2.78 2.41
N ILE A 13 -4.54 2.86 2.22
CA ILE A 13 -3.84 2.40 1.01
C ILE A 13 -2.96 1.23 1.41
N ASP A 14 -3.35 0.02 1.05
CA ASP A 14 -2.46 -1.15 1.08
C ASP A 14 -1.58 -1.13 -0.17
N LEU A 15 -0.26 -1.04 0.01
CA LEU A 15 0.69 -0.97 -1.10
C LEU A 15 0.74 -2.25 -1.93
N ASP A 16 0.18 -3.37 -1.45
CA ASP A 16 0.08 -4.58 -2.25
C ASP A 16 -0.84 -4.43 -3.47
N CYS A 17 -1.66 -3.37 -3.54
CA CYS A 17 -2.46 -3.06 -4.72
C CYS A 17 -1.63 -2.53 -5.90
N LEU A 18 -0.41 -2.06 -5.64
CA LEU A 18 0.52 -1.54 -6.65
C LEU A 18 1.23 -2.67 -7.38
N ARG A 19 1.74 -2.35 -8.56
CA ARG A 19 2.59 -3.26 -9.33
C ARG A 19 3.95 -3.45 -8.65
N ALA A 20 4.57 -4.59 -8.89
CA ALA A 20 5.86 -4.97 -8.29
C ALA A 20 7.00 -3.99 -8.58
N GLU A 21 6.89 -3.19 -9.64
CA GLU A 21 7.88 -2.16 -9.98
C GLU A 21 7.78 -0.90 -9.10
N GLU A 22 6.62 -0.70 -8.45
CA GLU A 22 6.32 0.53 -7.71
C GLU A 22 6.09 0.30 -6.21
N ALA A 23 5.87 -0.93 -5.76
CA ALA A 23 5.99 -1.30 -4.35
C ALA A 23 6.46 -2.74 -4.19
N ALA A 24 7.37 -2.96 -3.25
CA ALA A 24 7.72 -4.29 -2.75
C ALA A 24 6.94 -4.54 -1.46
N THR A 25 6.25 -5.68 -1.38
CA THR A 25 5.41 -6.05 -0.24
C THR A 25 5.69 -7.48 0.21
N ASN A 26 5.13 -7.89 1.35
CA ASN A 26 5.15 -9.28 1.80
C ASN A 26 4.10 -10.17 1.10
N TRP A 27 3.24 -9.58 0.26
CA TRP A 27 2.09 -10.19 -0.42
C TRP A 27 2.19 -10.04 -1.94
N GLU A 28 1.32 -10.69 -2.69
CA GLU A 28 1.32 -10.56 -4.14
C GLU A 28 1.04 -9.12 -4.59
N SER A 29 1.75 -8.68 -5.62
CA SER A 29 1.53 -7.36 -6.21
C SER A 29 0.25 -7.31 -7.03
N GLY A 30 -0.45 -6.18 -6.93
CA GLY A 30 -1.59 -5.82 -7.73
C GLY A 30 -1.20 -5.24 -9.09
N ARG A 31 -2.05 -4.36 -9.61
CA ARG A 31 -1.96 -3.88 -11.00
C ARG A 31 -2.03 -2.37 -11.13
N PHE A 32 -2.30 -1.65 -10.05
CA PHE A 32 -2.36 -0.20 -10.10
C PHE A 32 -0.95 0.40 -10.19
N GLY A 33 -0.86 1.50 -10.92
CA GLY A 33 0.27 2.41 -10.78
C GLY A 33 0.05 3.40 -9.65
N VAL A 34 1.12 4.03 -9.16
CA VAL A 34 1.06 5.15 -8.21
C VAL A 34 0.20 6.28 -8.78
N ALA A 35 0.32 6.55 -10.09
CA ALA A 35 -0.49 7.54 -10.79
C ALA A 35 -2.00 7.22 -10.77
N ASP A 36 -2.38 5.93 -10.77
CA ASP A 36 -3.78 5.52 -10.67
C ASP A 36 -4.34 5.86 -9.28
N LEU A 37 -3.53 5.68 -8.23
CA LEU A 37 -3.91 6.02 -6.86
C LEU A 37 -3.98 7.53 -6.66
N GLU A 38 -3.04 8.31 -7.20
CA GLU A 38 -3.11 9.78 -7.19
C GLU A 38 -4.39 10.28 -7.87
N TRP A 39 -4.72 9.71 -9.04
CA TRP A 39 -5.97 10.00 -9.74
C TRP A 39 -7.21 9.61 -8.93
N ALA A 40 -7.18 8.45 -8.27
CA ALA A 40 -8.29 7.97 -7.45
C ALA A 40 -8.52 8.89 -6.23
N LEU A 41 -7.45 9.32 -5.55
CA LEU A 41 -7.52 10.26 -4.43
C LEU A 41 -8.09 11.61 -4.87
N SER A 42 -7.61 12.15 -5.99
CA SER A 42 -8.14 13.40 -6.57
C SER A 42 -9.63 13.27 -6.91
N SER A 43 -10.02 12.16 -7.53
CA SER A 43 -11.41 11.86 -7.87
C SER A 43 -12.28 11.74 -6.62
N LEU A 44 -11.78 11.14 -5.54
CA LEU A 44 -12.48 11.02 -4.27
C LEU A 44 -12.70 12.40 -3.62
N ARG A 45 -11.66 13.25 -3.61
CA ARG A 45 -11.73 14.63 -3.09
C ARG A 45 -12.70 15.51 -3.85
N SER A 46 -12.86 15.29 -5.16
CA SER A 46 -13.82 16.06 -5.98
C SER A 46 -15.27 15.93 -5.50
N SER A 47 -15.58 14.90 -4.70
CA SER A 47 -16.93 14.59 -4.26
C SER A 47 -17.08 14.37 -2.75
N THR A 48 -15.99 14.27 -1.99
CA THR A 48 -15.97 13.91 -0.56
C THR A 48 -14.90 14.70 0.19
N LYS A 49 -14.98 14.73 1.52
CA LYS A 49 -13.91 15.25 2.38
C LYS A 49 -13.09 14.10 2.94
N ILE A 50 -11.84 13.96 2.52
CA ILE A 50 -10.90 13.03 3.17
C ILE A 50 -10.52 13.64 4.52
N ILE A 51 -10.85 12.95 5.61
CA ILE A 51 -10.62 13.42 6.99
C ILE A 51 -9.42 12.75 7.66
N GLY A 52 -8.82 11.78 6.99
CA GLY A 52 -7.65 11.05 7.43
C GLY A 52 -7.36 9.87 6.53
N GLY A 53 -6.22 9.23 6.76
CA GLY A 53 -5.85 8.01 6.09
C GLY A 53 -4.56 7.40 6.61
N ASP A 54 -4.23 6.24 6.06
CA ASP A 54 -3.01 5.50 6.31
C ASP A 54 -2.48 4.89 5.00
N ILE A 55 -1.17 4.63 4.98
CA ILE A 55 -0.51 3.86 3.93
C ILE A 55 0.20 2.70 4.64
N CYS A 56 -0.12 1.47 4.25
CA CYS A 56 0.40 0.25 4.86
C CYS A 56 0.79 -0.78 3.78
N GLY A 57 1.16 -1.99 4.17
CA GLY A 57 1.47 -3.08 3.23
C GLY A 57 2.87 -3.04 2.58
N ALA A 58 3.69 -2.02 2.85
CA ALA A 58 5.09 -2.02 2.46
C ALA A 58 5.81 -3.26 3.02
N PHE A 59 6.81 -3.75 2.29
CA PHE A 59 7.64 -4.87 2.75
C PHE A 59 8.22 -4.57 4.15
N SER A 60 8.10 -5.57 5.01
CA SER A 60 8.74 -5.61 6.31
C SER A 60 9.43 -6.96 6.49
N THR A 61 10.60 -6.97 7.13
CA THR A 61 11.28 -8.21 7.48
C THR A 61 10.39 -9.01 8.44
N PRO A 62 9.98 -10.24 8.09
CA PRO A 62 9.10 -11.02 8.95
C PRO A 62 9.75 -11.33 10.30
N ALA A 63 9.07 -10.98 11.39
CA ALA A 63 9.53 -11.21 12.75
C ALA A 63 8.47 -11.98 13.54
N TYR A 64 8.84 -13.17 14.04
CA TYR A 64 7.92 -14.06 14.76
C TYR A 64 8.40 -14.30 16.18
N ALA A 65 7.52 -14.11 17.17
CA ALA A 65 7.83 -14.34 18.57
C ALA A 65 7.87 -15.85 18.94
N ARG A 66 7.19 -16.70 18.16
CA ARG A 66 7.06 -18.14 18.42
C ARG A 66 7.28 -18.96 17.16
N TRP A 67 7.86 -20.15 17.32
CA TRP A 67 8.08 -21.08 16.20
C TRP A 67 6.78 -21.50 15.50
N LYS A 68 5.67 -21.63 16.24
CA LYS A 68 4.36 -21.96 15.65
C LYS A 68 3.84 -20.85 14.72
N GLN A 69 4.13 -19.59 15.03
CA GLN A 69 3.76 -18.46 14.15
C GLN A 69 4.58 -18.49 12.87
N ARG A 70 5.89 -18.75 12.98
CA ARG A 70 6.75 -18.95 11.82
C ARG A 70 6.27 -20.12 10.95
N PHE A 71 5.92 -21.24 11.55
CA PHE A 71 5.42 -22.40 10.81
C PHE A 71 4.12 -22.08 10.05
N ALA A 72 3.15 -21.45 10.71
CA ALA A 72 1.92 -21.01 10.04
C ALA A 72 2.22 -20.02 8.91
N ALA A 73 3.14 -19.08 9.15
CA ALA A 73 3.54 -18.10 8.18
C ALA A 73 4.23 -18.70 6.94
N GLU A 74 4.94 -19.82 7.11
CA GLU A 74 5.54 -20.55 5.99
C GLU A 74 4.47 -21.21 5.10
N PHE A 75 3.26 -21.47 5.60
CA PHE A 75 2.16 -22.04 4.84
C PHE A 75 1.26 -20.98 4.20
N ASP A 76 0.97 -19.87 4.88
CA ASP A 76 0.03 -18.84 4.41
C ASP A 76 0.65 -17.79 3.48
N HIS A 77 1.95 -17.48 3.63
CA HIS A 77 2.57 -16.41 2.84
C HIS A 77 2.95 -16.89 1.44
N PRO A 78 2.77 -16.03 0.43
CA PRO A 78 3.24 -16.30 -0.92
C PRO A 78 4.77 -16.43 -0.97
N LYS A 79 5.24 -17.29 -1.87
CA LYS A 79 6.68 -17.48 -2.12
C LYS A 79 7.16 -16.52 -3.20
N LEU A 80 7.32 -15.26 -2.82
CA LEU A 80 7.68 -14.17 -3.72
C LEU A 80 9.19 -14.12 -3.97
N GLN A 81 9.57 -13.73 -5.17
CA GLN A 81 10.94 -13.30 -5.46
C GLN A 81 11.05 -11.81 -5.13
N LEU A 82 11.75 -11.51 -4.06
CA LEU A 82 11.93 -10.14 -3.61
C LEU A 82 13.19 -9.51 -4.24
N PRO A 83 13.17 -8.20 -4.54
CA PRO A 83 14.37 -7.45 -4.93
C PRO A 83 15.43 -7.41 -3.83
N ALA A 84 16.60 -6.87 -4.15
CA ALA A 84 17.62 -6.59 -3.14
C ALA A 84 17.10 -5.60 -2.07
N PRO A 85 17.55 -5.70 -0.80
CA PRO A 85 17.04 -4.84 0.28
C PRO A 85 17.13 -3.33 -0.01
N ASP A 86 18.24 -2.87 -0.61
CA ASP A 86 18.40 -1.45 -0.98
C ASP A 86 17.41 -1.00 -2.06
N GLN A 87 17.02 -1.92 -2.94
CA GLN A 87 16.03 -1.68 -3.97
C GLN A 87 14.61 -1.64 -3.38
N ILE A 88 14.31 -2.51 -2.41
CA ILE A 88 13.03 -2.49 -1.68
C ILE A 88 12.85 -1.13 -1.00
N ASP A 89 13.85 -0.68 -0.24
CA ASP A 89 13.80 0.60 0.46
C ASP A 89 13.61 1.77 -0.53
N ARG A 90 14.31 1.75 -1.66
CA ARG A 90 14.21 2.78 -2.70
C ARG A 90 12.83 2.83 -3.35
N ILE A 91 12.28 1.69 -3.75
CA ILE A 91 10.98 1.61 -4.43
C ILE A 91 9.87 2.05 -3.46
N ASN A 92 9.86 1.51 -2.24
CA ASN A 92 8.82 1.83 -1.25
C ASN A 92 8.89 3.30 -0.80
N SER A 93 10.10 3.84 -0.60
CA SER A 93 10.26 5.27 -0.28
C SER A 93 9.73 6.16 -1.41
N ALA A 94 10.03 5.82 -2.67
CA ALA A 94 9.54 6.58 -3.82
C ALA A 94 8.01 6.55 -3.95
N ALA A 95 7.37 5.42 -3.63
CA ALA A 95 5.91 5.33 -3.60
C ALA A 95 5.32 6.20 -2.48
N LEU A 96 5.89 6.13 -1.27
CA LEU A 96 5.44 6.94 -0.13
C LEU A 96 5.61 8.44 -0.38
N GLU A 97 6.73 8.87 -0.95
CA GLU A 97 7.00 10.27 -1.29
C GLU A 97 5.95 10.87 -2.24
N LYS A 98 5.39 10.05 -3.15
CA LYS A 98 4.33 10.47 -4.07
C LYS A 98 2.94 10.39 -3.44
N LEU A 99 2.62 9.28 -2.78
CA LEU A 99 1.28 9.01 -2.27
C LEU A 99 0.96 9.81 -1.00
N TRP A 100 1.96 10.06 -0.15
CA TRP A 100 1.73 10.74 1.12
C TRP A 100 1.18 12.16 0.92
N PRO A 101 1.80 13.03 0.08
CA PRO A 101 1.21 14.34 -0.23
C PRO A 101 -0.19 14.25 -0.83
N ALA A 102 -0.44 13.30 -1.74
CA ALA A 102 -1.76 13.12 -2.36
C ALA A 102 -2.84 12.75 -1.33
N LEU A 103 -2.48 11.98 -0.30
CA LEU A 103 -3.38 11.54 0.78
C LEU A 103 -3.59 12.62 1.85
N THR A 104 -2.58 13.45 2.15
CA THR A 104 -2.65 14.44 3.23
C THR A 104 -3.09 15.85 2.80
N GLN A 105 -3.31 16.07 1.50
CA GLN A 105 -3.86 17.32 0.97
C GLN A 105 -5.21 17.71 1.56
#